data_AF-M1ECS5-F1
#
_entry.id   AF-M1ECS5-F1
#
_cell.length_a   1.000
_cell.length_b   1.000
_cell.length_c   1.000
_cell.angle_alpha   90.00
_cell.angle_beta   90.00
_cell.angle_gamma   90.00
#
_symmetry.space_group_name_H-M   'P 1'
#
loop_
_entity.id
_entity.type
_entity.pdbx_description
1 polymer ?
#
loop_
_entity_poly.entity_id
_entity_poly.type
_entity_poly.pdbx_seq_one_letter_code
_entity_poly.pdbx_strand_id
1 'polypeptide(L)'
;ILIKGGEPLEMAHKVKVVVFDKTGTITHGTPVVNQVKVLVESNKISRSKILAIVGTAESNSEHPLGTAITKYCKQELDIETLGTCVDFQVVPGCGISCKVINIEALLHKNNWKIEENNIKNASLVQIGASNEQSSTSSSMIIDAQLSSALNAQQYKVLIGNREWMIRNGLVINNDVDDYMT
;
A
#
# COMPACT_ATOMS: atom_id res chain seq x y z
N ILE A 1 -9.94 -18.61 -28.80
CA ILE A 1 -11.40 -18.82 -28.66
C ILE A 1 -11.63 -20.32 -28.64
N LEU A 2 -12.14 -20.87 -27.52
CA LEU A 2 -12.42 -22.30 -27.39
C LEU A 2 -13.90 -22.56 -27.69
N ILE A 3 -14.19 -23.40 -28.67
CA ILE A 3 -15.56 -23.74 -29.09
C ILE A 3 -15.78 -25.23 -28.85
N LYS A 4 -16.73 -25.57 -27.99
CA LYS A 4 -17.02 -26.97 -27.60
C LYS A 4 -17.98 -27.62 -28.60
N GLY A 5 -17.45 -28.22 -29.67
CA GLY A 5 -18.22 -28.96 -30.69
C GLY A 5 -18.68 -28.10 -31.87
N GLY A 6 -19.31 -28.73 -32.86
CA GLY A 6 -19.77 -28.07 -34.10
C GLY A 6 -21.11 -27.33 -33.97
N GLU A 7 -22.01 -27.83 -33.14
CA GLU A 7 -23.36 -27.25 -32.96
C GLU A 7 -23.34 -25.80 -32.44
N PRO A 8 -22.51 -25.42 -31.43
CA PRO A 8 -22.40 -24.01 -31.03
C PRO A 8 -21.85 -23.10 -32.14
N LEU A 9 -21.00 -23.62 -33.04
CA LEU A 9 -20.43 -22.86 -34.14
C LEU A 9 -21.49 -22.53 -35.20
N GLU A 10 -22.35 -23.49 -35.53
CA GLU A 10 -23.47 -23.27 -36.45
C GLU A 10 -24.53 -22.34 -35.86
N MET A 11 -24.81 -22.47 -34.56
CA MET A 11 -25.73 -21.58 -33.86
C MET A 11 -25.21 -20.13 -33.81
N ALA A 12 -23.90 -19.93 -33.61
CA ALA A 12 -23.29 -18.60 -33.50
C ALA A 12 -23.58 -17.71 -34.73
N HIS A 13 -23.62 -18.28 -35.94
CA HIS A 13 -23.95 -17.55 -37.16
C HIS A 13 -25.39 -16.99 -37.17
N LYS A 14 -26.32 -17.62 -36.44
CA LYS A 14 -27.73 -17.22 -36.39
C LYS A 14 -28.05 -16.22 -35.27
N VAL A 15 -27.09 -15.91 -34.40
CA VAL A 15 -27.26 -14.99 -33.27
C VAL A 15 -27.37 -13.55 -33.78
N LYS A 16 -28.43 -12.85 -33.38
CA LYS A 16 -28.67 -11.43 -33.72
C LYS A 16 -28.53 -10.47 -32.55
N VAL A 17 -28.64 -10.98 -31.33
CA VAL A 17 -28.62 -10.20 -30.09
C VAL A 17 -27.72 -10.91 -29.09
N VAL A 18 -26.81 -10.15 -28.47
CA VAL A 18 -25.92 -10.63 -27.42
C VAL A 18 -26.17 -9.81 -26.18
N VAL A 19 -26.47 -10.47 -25.07
CA VAL A 19 -26.57 -9.85 -23.75
C VAL A 19 -25.27 -10.12 -23.02
N PHE A 20 -24.57 -9.06 -22.65
CA PHE A 20 -23.33 -9.17 -21.90
C PHE A 20 -23.60 -8.99 -20.41
N ASP A 21 -23.01 -9.85 -19.60
CA ASP A 21 -22.81 -9.54 -18.19
C ASP A 21 -21.72 -8.47 -18.05
N LYS A 22 -21.79 -7.61 -17.03
CA LYS A 22 -20.79 -6.55 -16.83
C LYS A 22 -19.60 -7.07 -16.02
N THR A 23 -19.87 -7.72 -14.89
CA THR A 23 -18.84 -8.05 -13.89
C THR A 23 -18.12 -9.33 -14.28
N GLY A 24 -16.80 -9.26 -14.51
CA GLY A 24 -16.01 -10.42 -14.95
C GLY A 24 -16.10 -10.73 -16.45
N THR A 25 -17.03 -10.10 -17.19
CA THR A 25 -17.16 -10.24 -18.65
C THR A 25 -16.73 -8.96 -19.38
N ILE A 26 -17.40 -7.83 -19.18
CA ILE A 26 -16.95 -6.53 -19.72
C ILE A 26 -15.83 -5.93 -18.86
N THR A 27 -15.92 -6.12 -17.54
CA THR A 27 -14.97 -5.60 -16.56
C THR A 27 -14.17 -6.73 -15.91
N HIS A 28 -13.00 -6.43 -15.35
CA HIS A 28 -12.16 -7.43 -14.67
C HIS A 28 -12.74 -7.98 -13.36
N GLY A 29 -13.91 -7.51 -12.91
CA GLY A 29 -14.58 -8.00 -11.69
C GLY A 29 -13.84 -7.72 -10.39
N THR A 30 -12.72 -6.99 -10.44
CA THR A 30 -11.91 -6.60 -9.29
C THR A 30 -11.83 -5.08 -9.23
N PRO A 31 -12.05 -4.46 -8.06
CA PRO A 31 -11.96 -3.02 -7.93
C PRO A 31 -10.51 -2.55 -8.08
N VAL A 32 -10.34 -1.37 -8.64
CA VAL A 32 -9.05 -0.69 -8.77
C VAL A 32 -9.19 0.77 -8.32
N VAL A 33 -8.14 1.31 -7.73
CA VAL A 33 -8.11 2.72 -7.31
C VAL A 33 -7.97 3.58 -8.56
N ASN A 34 -8.95 4.46 -8.82
CA ASN A 34 -8.94 5.36 -9.97
C ASN A 34 -8.23 6.69 -9.66
N GLN A 35 -8.45 7.23 -8.47
CA GLN A 35 -7.98 8.58 -8.12
C GLN A 35 -7.70 8.70 -6.63
N VAL A 36 -6.60 9.37 -6.28
CA VAL A 36 -6.26 9.73 -4.90
C VAL A 36 -5.92 11.22 -4.83
N LYS A 37 -6.73 11.96 -4.08
CA LYS A 37 -6.56 13.39 -3.80
C LYS A 37 -6.19 13.59 -2.33
N VAL A 38 -5.20 14.45 -2.08
CA VAL A 38 -4.76 14.80 -0.72
C VAL A 38 -5.36 16.16 -0.39
N LEU A 39 -6.16 16.22 0.68
CA LEU A 39 -6.89 17.43 1.11
C LEU A 39 -6.13 18.25 2.16
N VAL A 40 -4.95 17.79 2.58
CA VAL A 40 -4.12 18.47 3.58
C VAL A 40 -2.95 19.14 2.89
N GLU A 41 -2.58 20.33 3.37
CA GLU A 41 -1.38 21.02 2.92
C GLU A 41 -0.13 20.13 3.04
N SER A 42 0.67 20.09 1.97
CA SER A 42 1.87 19.23 1.88
C SER A 42 2.93 19.51 2.94
N ASN A 43 2.82 20.64 3.65
CA ASN A 43 3.74 21.02 4.71
C ASN A 43 3.53 20.21 6.00
N LYS A 44 2.36 19.56 6.18
CA LYS A 44 2.09 18.73 7.37
C LYS A 44 2.54 17.28 7.20
N ILE A 45 2.21 16.66 6.07
CA ILE A 45 2.51 15.25 5.78
C ILE A 45 2.75 15.09 4.28
N SER A 46 3.83 14.40 3.91
CA SER A 46 4.12 14.09 2.50
C SER A 46 3.13 13.08 1.93
N ARG A 47 2.81 13.18 0.62
CA ARG A 47 1.91 12.25 -0.08
C ARG A 47 2.34 10.80 0.11
N SER A 48 3.63 10.51 0.01
CA SER A 48 4.17 9.16 0.19
C SER A 48 3.94 8.63 1.62
N LYS A 49 4.05 9.49 2.63
CA LYS A 49 3.77 9.11 4.03
C LYS A 49 2.28 8.80 4.23
N ILE A 50 1.38 9.59 3.63
CA ILE A 50 -0.07 9.32 3.66
C ILE A 50 -0.38 7.97 2.99
N LEU A 51 0.16 7.71 1.80
CA LEU A 51 -0.04 6.45 1.08
C LEU A 51 0.46 5.26 1.89
N ALA A 52 1.61 5.39 2.55
CA ALA A 52 2.16 4.32 3.38
C ALA A 52 1.30 4.03 4.60
N ILE A 53 0.77 5.07 5.25
CA ILE A 53 -0.16 4.95 6.38
C ILE A 53 -1.46 4.26 5.94
N VAL A 54 -2.08 4.75 4.86
CA VAL A 54 -3.35 4.21 4.35
C VAL A 54 -3.18 2.76 3.87
N GLY A 55 -2.11 2.47 3.13
CA GLY A 55 -1.81 1.12 2.67
C GLY A 55 -1.61 0.16 3.85
N THR A 56 -0.94 0.60 4.91
CA THR A 56 -0.75 -0.23 6.12
C THR A 56 -2.03 -0.40 6.92
N ALA A 57 -2.88 0.61 6.99
CA ALA A 57 -4.18 0.51 7.66
C ALA A 57 -5.10 -0.50 6.96
N GLU A 58 -5.14 -0.47 5.62
CA GLU A 58 -5.97 -1.35 4.81
C GLU A 58 -5.38 -2.75 4.61
N SER A 59 -4.10 -3.00 4.97
CA SER A 59 -3.50 -4.33 4.79
C SER A 59 -4.13 -5.41 5.66
N ASN A 60 -4.80 -5.01 6.75
CA ASN A 60 -5.52 -5.90 7.64
C ASN A 60 -7.02 -6.01 7.30
N SER A 61 -7.47 -5.34 6.23
CA SER A 61 -8.84 -5.35 5.75
C SER A 61 -9.09 -6.54 4.82
N GLU A 62 -10.13 -7.33 5.10
CA GLU A 62 -10.53 -8.46 4.23
C GLU A 62 -11.41 -8.01 3.04
N HIS A 63 -11.81 -6.73 3.02
CA HIS A 63 -12.69 -6.22 1.99
C HIS A 63 -11.95 -6.10 0.64
N PRO A 64 -12.55 -6.48 -0.51
CA PRO A 64 -11.91 -6.36 -1.83
C PRO A 64 -11.38 -4.95 -2.16
N LEU A 65 -12.03 -3.91 -1.61
CA LEU A 65 -11.56 -2.53 -1.71
C LEU A 65 -10.25 -2.29 -0.93
N GLY A 66 -10.09 -2.87 0.27
CA GLY A 66 -8.86 -2.79 1.04
C GLY A 66 -7.69 -3.45 0.30
N THR A 67 -7.95 -4.61 -0.33
CA THR A 67 -6.98 -5.28 -1.21
C THR A 67 -6.59 -4.41 -2.42
N ALA A 68 -7.56 -3.70 -3.02
CA ALA A 68 -7.27 -2.78 -4.13
C ALA A 68 -6.41 -1.58 -3.68
N ILE A 69 -6.72 -1.00 -2.52
CA ILE A 69 -5.99 0.14 -1.95
C ILE A 69 -4.56 -0.27 -1.56
N THR A 70 -4.40 -1.40 -0.89
CA THR A 70 -3.08 -1.91 -0.49
C THR A 70 -2.20 -2.20 -1.69
N LYS A 71 -2.76 -2.81 -2.74
CA LYS A 71 -2.05 -3.04 -4.00
C LYS A 71 -1.64 -1.73 -4.66
N TYR A 72 -2.54 -0.75 -4.73
CA TYR A 72 -2.24 0.58 -5.27
C TYR A 72 -1.11 1.27 -4.49
N CYS A 73 -1.19 1.30 -3.16
CA CYS A 73 -0.15 1.93 -2.33
C CYS A 73 1.22 1.23 -2.47
N LYS A 74 1.25 -0.11 -2.55
CA LYS A 74 2.50 -0.85 -2.78
C LYS A 74 3.14 -0.52 -4.13
N GLN A 75 2.32 -0.38 -5.18
CA GLN A 75 2.79 -0.02 -6.52
C GLN A 75 3.28 1.43 -6.58
N GLU A 76 2.55 2.38 -6.00
CA GLU A 76 2.92 3.81 -6.00
C GLU A 76 4.19 4.10 -5.20
N LEU A 77 4.43 3.33 -4.13
CA LEU A 77 5.59 3.50 -3.24
C LEU A 77 6.79 2.61 -3.61
N ASP A 78 6.62 1.68 -4.56
CA ASP A 78 7.58 0.65 -4.91
C ASP A 78 8.08 -0.15 -3.68
N ILE A 79 7.15 -0.52 -2.80
CA ILE A 79 7.43 -1.30 -1.57
C ILE A 79 6.64 -2.60 -1.54
N GLU A 80 7.30 -3.68 -1.13
CA GLU A 80 6.64 -4.98 -0.93
C GLU A 80 6.06 -5.12 0.49
N THR A 81 6.77 -4.55 1.47
CA THR A 81 6.43 -4.60 2.89
C THR A 81 5.77 -3.32 3.35
N LEU A 82 4.65 -3.46 4.07
CA LEU A 82 3.95 -2.36 4.73
C LEU A 82 4.30 -2.32 6.22
N GLY A 83 3.78 -1.33 6.93
CA GLY A 83 4.08 -1.13 8.35
C GLY A 83 3.32 -2.11 9.23
N THR A 84 3.27 -1.83 10.53
CA THR A 84 2.49 -2.64 11.47
C THR A 84 1.20 -1.91 11.84
N CYS A 85 0.08 -2.60 11.68
CA CYS A 85 -1.23 -2.15 12.11
C CYS A 85 -1.59 -2.80 13.46
N VAL A 86 -2.02 -2.00 14.43
CA VAL A 86 -2.47 -2.44 15.75
C VAL A 86 -3.85 -1.86 16.05
N ASP A 87 -4.63 -2.54 16.91
CA ASP A 87 -5.98 -2.08 17.31
C ASP A 87 -6.92 -1.85 16.10
N PHE A 88 -6.94 -2.81 15.17
CA PHE A 88 -7.77 -2.75 13.97
C PHE A 88 -9.23 -3.06 14.29
N GLN A 89 -10.12 -2.11 14.00
CA GLN A 89 -11.54 -2.20 14.23
C GLN A 89 -12.30 -1.91 12.94
N VAL A 90 -13.30 -2.73 12.64
CA VAL A 90 -14.16 -2.58 11.46
C VAL A 90 -15.57 -2.23 11.93
N VAL A 91 -16.15 -1.19 11.33
CA VAL A 91 -17.55 -0.81 11.53
C VAL A 91 -18.29 -1.03 10.22
N PRO A 92 -19.13 -2.08 10.12
CA PRO A 92 -19.86 -2.40 8.90
C PRO A 92 -20.67 -1.21 8.37
N GLY A 93 -20.59 -0.98 7.06
CA GLY A 93 -21.28 0.13 6.39
C GLY A 93 -20.68 1.52 6.64
N CYS A 94 -19.63 1.63 7.46
CA CYS A 94 -18.98 2.91 7.77
C CYS A 94 -17.51 2.95 7.32
N GLY A 95 -16.70 2.01 7.80
CA GLY A 95 -15.26 1.98 7.54
C GLY A 95 -14.43 1.25 8.59
N ILE A 96 -13.16 1.61 8.71
CA ILE A 96 -12.17 1.04 9.62
C ILE A 96 -11.50 2.11 10.48
N SER A 97 -11.03 1.69 11.66
CA SER A 97 -10.22 2.51 12.57
C SER A 97 -9.06 1.66 13.08
N CYS A 98 -7.85 2.20 13.04
CA CYS A 98 -6.67 1.49 13.53
C CYS A 98 -5.57 2.44 13.98
N LYS A 99 -4.53 1.86 14.57
CA LYS A 99 -3.27 2.54 14.90
C LYS A 99 -2.17 1.96 14.01
N VAL A 100 -1.41 2.83 13.37
CA VAL A 100 -0.30 2.44 12.49
C VAL A 100 1.01 2.86 13.14
N ILE A 101 1.97 1.93 13.18
CA ILE A 101 3.32 2.15 13.69
C ILE A 101 4.36 1.76 12.63
N ASN A 102 5.59 2.27 12.80
CA ASN A 102 6.75 1.89 11.99
C ASN A 102 6.65 2.24 10.49
N ILE A 103 6.14 3.43 10.17
CA ILE A 103 6.07 3.92 8.77
C ILE A 103 7.41 4.52 8.30
N GLU A 104 8.14 5.17 9.20
CA GLU A 104 9.36 5.93 8.82
C GLU A 104 10.47 5.00 8.30
N ALA A 105 10.62 3.81 8.90
CA ALA A 105 11.57 2.81 8.42
C ALA A 105 11.29 2.33 6.99
N LEU A 106 10.04 2.43 6.51
CA LEU A 106 9.68 2.06 5.14
C LEU A 106 10.06 3.14 4.13
N LEU A 107 9.84 4.41 4.49
CA LEU A 107 10.14 5.54 3.60
C LEU A 107 11.65 5.76 3.46
N HIS A 108 12.44 5.49 4.51
CA HIS A 108 13.89 5.64 4.46
C HIS A 108 14.61 4.54 3.64
N LYS A 109 14.05 3.32 3.53
CA LYS A 109 14.64 2.26 2.69
C LYS A 109 14.72 2.63 1.20
N ASN A 110 13.81 3.48 0.71
CA ASN A 110 13.86 3.96 -0.66
C ASN A 110 14.99 4.98 -0.89
N ASN A 111 15.41 5.71 0.14
CA ASN A 111 16.59 6.59 0.04
C ASN A 111 17.90 5.78 0.02
N TRP A 112 17.99 4.69 0.79
CA TRP A 112 19.18 3.82 0.80
C TRP A 112 19.43 3.14 -0.55
N LYS A 113 18.37 2.72 -1.27
CA LYS A 113 18.51 2.17 -2.64
C LYS A 113 19.13 3.17 -3.63
N ILE A 114 18.94 4.48 -3.41
CA ILE A 114 19.56 5.53 -4.22
C ILE A 114 21.04 5.71 -3.83
N GLU A 115 21.38 5.57 -2.55
CA GLU A 115 22.76 5.68 -2.07
C GLU A 115 23.63 4.47 -2.42
N GLU A 116 23.10 3.24 -2.43
CA GLU A 116 23.89 2.06 -2.84
C GLU A 116 24.36 2.12 -4.31
N ASN A 117 23.61 2.79 -5.20
CA ASN A 117 24.04 3.00 -6.57
C ASN A 117 25.13 4.08 -6.71
N ASN A 118 25.24 5.02 -5.77
CA ASN A 118 26.31 6.01 -5.74
C ASN A 118 27.56 5.52 -5.00
N ILE A 119 27.43 4.61 -4.03
CA ILE A 119 28.56 4.07 -3.26
C ILE A 119 29.37 3.04 -4.08
N LYS A 120 28.75 2.33 -5.04
CA LYS A 120 29.46 1.37 -5.92
C LYS A 120 30.53 2.01 -6.82
N ASN A 121 30.49 3.32 -7.03
CA ASN A 121 31.47 4.05 -7.84
C ASN A 121 32.62 4.66 -7.02
N ALA A 122 32.62 4.54 -5.69
CA ALA A 122 33.53 5.32 -4.83
C ALA A 122 34.48 4.49 -3.93
N SER A 123 34.39 3.16 -3.86
CA SER A 123 35.25 2.37 -2.97
C SER A 123 36.05 1.30 -3.73
N LEU A 124 36.92 1.76 -4.63
CA LEU A 124 38.10 1.00 -5.06
C LEU A 124 39.33 1.78 -4.61
N VAL A 125 39.48 1.90 -3.28
CA VAL A 125 40.75 2.31 -2.65
C VAL A 125 41.13 1.22 -1.65
N GLN A 126 42.19 0.54 -2.02
CA GLN A 126 42.80 -0.61 -1.37
C GLN A 126 43.75 -0.13 -0.25
N ILE A 127 43.56 -0.64 0.97
CA ILE A 127 44.54 -0.64 2.07
C ILE A 127 44.21 -1.95 2.83
N GLY A 128 45.03 -2.97 3.03
CA GLY A 128 46.48 -3.12 3.07
C GLY A 128 46.87 -3.69 4.45
N ALA A 129 47.00 -5.03 4.56
CA ALA A 129 47.61 -5.84 5.66
C ALA A 129 46.96 -5.75 7.07
N SER A 130 46.85 -6.77 7.95
CA SER A 130 47.45 -8.12 8.11
C SER A 130 46.79 -8.86 9.32
N ASN A 131 46.68 -10.21 9.22
CA ASN A 131 46.73 -11.32 10.23
C ASN A 131 45.99 -11.21 11.59
N GLU A 132 45.43 -12.25 12.25
CA GLU A 132 45.23 -13.69 12.05
C GLU A 132 44.18 -14.20 13.10
N GLN A 133 43.29 -15.11 12.68
CA GLN A 133 42.60 -16.22 13.38
C GLN A 133 42.19 -16.14 14.88
N SER A 134 40.88 -16.25 15.15
CA SER A 134 40.28 -17.43 15.81
C SER A 134 38.75 -17.34 15.92
N SER A 135 38.13 -18.51 15.80
CA SER A 135 36.72 -18.81 15.58
C SER A 135 35.83 -18.69 16.82
N THR A 136 34.69 -18.00 16.70
CA THR A 136 33.37 -18.53 17.12
C THR A 136 32.24 -17.66 16.56
N SER A 137 31.50 -18.25 15.64
CA SER A 137 30.32 -17.70 14.97
C SER A 137 29.12 -17.70 15.93
N SER A 138 28.89 -16.59 16.62
CA SER A 138 27.59 -16.24 17.21
C SER A 138 27.49 -14.72 17.44
N SER A 139 27.63 -13.91 16.39
CA SER A 139 27.18 -12.51 16.48
C SER A 139 25.66 -12.51 16.41
N MET A 140 25.05 -12.60 17.59
CA MET A 140 23.70 -12.11 17.84
C MET A 140 23.53 -10.77 17.12
N ILE A 141 22.68 -10.75 16.09
CA ILE A 141 22.15 -9.50 15.51
C ILE A 141 21.14 -8.96 16.53
N ILE A 142 21.65 -8.52 17.67
CA ILE A 142 20.91 -7.79 18.68
C ILE A 142 21.54 -6.40 18.64
N ASP A 143 20.80 -5.45 18.08
CA ASP A 143 20.87 -3.99 18.35
C ASP A 143 20.76 -3.06 17.13
N ALA A 144 20.73 -3.58 15.90
CA ALA A 144 20.33 -2.73 14.76
C ALA A 144 18.81 -2.51 14.69
N GLN A 145 18.00 -3.44 15.22
CA GLN A 145 16.53 -3.30 15.25
C GLN A 145 16.02 -2.52 16.46
N LEU A 146 16.70 -2.62 17.61
CA LEU A 146 16.23 -2.02 18.87
C LEU A 146 16.40 -0.50 18.90
N SER A 147 17.45 0.03 18.28
CA SER A 147 17.71 1.47 18.19
C SER A 147 16.72 2.21 17.27
N SER A 148 16.17 1.54 16.25
CA SER A 148 15.13 2.11 15.38
C SER A 148 13.73 2.11 16.00
N ALA A 149 13.48 1.27 17.01
CA ALA A 149 12.16 1.10 17.63
C ALA A 149 11.78 2.25 18.58
N LEU A 150 12.75 3.02 19.06
CA LEU A 150 12.53 4.03 20.12
C LEU A 150 11.87 5.33 19.62
N ASN A 151 11.79 5.56 18.32
CA ASN A 151 11.14 6.73 17.71
C ASN A 151 10.03 6.36 16.72
N ALA A 152 9.36 5.22 16.91
CA ALA A 152 8.24 4.85 16.06
C ALA A 152 7.03 5.77 16.35
N GLN A 153 6.85 6.80 15.53
CA GLN A 153 5.65 7.65 15.57
C GLN A 153 4.41 6.77 15.35
N GLN A 154 3.49 6.86 16.29
CA GLN A 154 2.21 6.16 16.23
C GLN A 154 1.14 7.09 15.66
N TYR A 155 0.44 6.62 14.63
CA TYR A 155 -0.63 7.35 13.97
C TYR A 155 -1.97 6.67 14.26
N LYS A 156 -2.96 7.43 14.74
CA LYS A 156 -4.34 6.96 14.77
C LYS A 156 -4.98 7.28 13.42
N VAL A 157 -5.51 6.26 12.75
CA VAL A 157 -6.02 6.33 11.39
C VAL A 157 -7.48 5.91 11.39
N LEU A 158 -8.31 6.68 10.69
CA LEU A 158 -9.71 6.40 10.49
C LEU A 158 -10.01 6.52 9.00
N ILE A 159 -10.53 5.46 8.40
CA ILE A 159 -10.85 5.38 6.97
C ILE A 159 -12.32 5.00 6.86
N GLY A 160 -13.09 5.71 6.06
CA GLY A 160 -14.50 5.40 5.87
C GLY A 160 -15.20 6.41 4.97
N ASN A 161 -16.52 6.29 4.91
CA ASN A 161 -17.35 7.22 4.14
C ASN A 161 -17.48 8.59 4.83
N ARG A 162 -18.08 9.55 4.11
CA ARG A 162 -18.33 10.92 4.58
C ARG A 162 -19.07 10.95 5.91
N GLU A 163 -20.14 10.17 6.03
CA GLU A 163 -20.93 10.08 7.26
C GLU A 163 -20.11 9.59 8.45
N TRP A 164 -19.23 8.61 8.23
CA TRP A 164 -18.34 8.09 9.26
C TRP A 164 -17.33 9.13 9.76
N MET A 165 -16.77 9.91 8.83
CA MET A 165 -15.86 11.00 9.16
C MET A 165 -16.56 12.09 9.99
N ILE A 166 -17.77 12.50 9.60
CA ILE A 166 -18.56 13.52 10.32
C ILE A 166 -18.92 13.03 11.73
N ARG A 167 -19.34 11.77 11.87
CA ARG A 167 -19.64 11.16 13.18
C ARG A 167 -18.43 11.13 14.13
N ASN A 168 -17.23 11.07 13.57
CA ASN A 168 -15.98 11.12 14.34
C ASN A 168 -15.44 12.54 14.53
N GLY A 169 -16.24 13.57 14.25
CA GLY A 169 -15.91 14.98 14.52
C GLY A 169 -15.05 15.65 13.45
N LEU A 170 -14.91 15.06 12.26
CA LEU A 170 -14.21 15.68 11.14
C LEU A 170 -15.17 16.57 10.34
N VAL A 171 -14.76 17.81 10.08
CA VAL A 171 -15.47 18.74 9.20
C VAL A 171 -14.96 18.54 7.78
N ILE A 172 -15.86 18.18 6.86
CA ILE A 172 -15.52 18.00 5.44
C ILE A 172 -16.10 19.18 4.66
N ASN A 173 -15.22 19.96 4.04
CA ASN A 173 -15.61 21.11 3.21
C ASN A 173 -16.40 20.66 1.97
N ASN A 174 -17.29 21.53 1.49
CA ASN A 174 -18.08 21.29 0.28
C ASN A 174 -17.22 21.22 -0.99
N ASP A 175 -16.04 21.85 -1.01
CA ASP A 175 -15.10 21.77 -2.13
C ASP A 175 -14.73 20.32 -2.47
N VAL A 176 -14.78 19.42 -1.50
CA VAL A 176 -14.52 17.97 -1.71
C VAL A 176 -15.55 17.36 -2.66
N ASP A 177 -16.79 17.84 -2.67
CA ASP A 177 -17.86 17.30 -3.53
C ASP A 177 -17.60 17.64 -5.01
N ASP A 178 -17.08 18.83 -5.29
CA ASP A 178 -16.65 19.23 -6.64
C ASP A 178 -15.51 18.34 -7.15
N TYR A 179 -14.67 17.84 -6.24
CA TYR A 179 -13.57 16.94 -6.57
C TYR A 179 -13.94 15.45 -6.65
N MET A 180 -15.15 15.08 -6.20
CA MET A 180 -15.64 13.69 -6.16
C MET A 180 -16.56 13.34 -7.34
N THR A 181 -16.87 14.31 -8.20
CA THR A 181 -17.59 14.13 -9.47
C THR A 181 -16.61 13.82 -10.60
#